data_AF-A0A7S3R8Q8-F1
#
_entry.id   AF-A0A7S3R8Q8-F1
#
_cell.length_a   1.000
_cell.length_b   1.000
_cell.length_c   1.000
_cell.angle_alpha   90.00
_cell.angle_beta   90.00
_cell.angle_gamma   90.00
#
_symmetry.space_group_name_H-M   'P 1'
#
loop_
_entity.id
_entity.type
_entity.pdbx_description
1 polymer ?
#
loop_
_entity_poly.entity_id
_entity_poly.type
_entity_poly.pdbx_seq_one_letter_code
_entity_poly.pdbx_strand_id
1 'polypeptide(L)'
;RPAICSTVGGFGLLLSTMYASSLGTYLLDAVDHYVNVYGLLFATLCKCVAVGWVYGWAESVNICGKRPTVLWSVGFGLSVVTCLGCSLAISRSSTFEGDGKFLCISIPVSLLLLLLAFLAALWFWRKDHPSNLSTSPQAAVAAVQELMLSGPNKLRGSINECAKEHGNAQLPWVWDVLIKYVLCAVLPALLLSSTYSDAIGNSRGYQDYPAWLQVVGFLFLASMLLSSIVFALMPSWWDWLAGSQSPSLPKTGSTQMLCPKGLKHANSSQQLRRCCTHRSSDMSSVSSDNDASDSA
;
A
#
# COMPACT_ATOMS: atom_id res chain seq x y z
N ARG A 1 -12.29 -25.63 -14.73
CA ARG A 1 -11.75 -24.46 -15.47
C ARG A 1 -12.53 -24.17 -16.76
N PRO A 2 -12.68 -25.10 -17.74
CA PRO A 2 -13.41 -24.78 -18.98
C PRO A 2 -14.87 -24.39 -18.74
N ALA A 3 -15.58 -25.06 -17.81
CA ALA A 3 -16.96 -24.72 -17.46
C ALA A 3 -17.13 -23.27 -16.96
N ILE A 4 -16.21 -22.77 -16.11
CA ILE A 4 -16.27 -21.38 -15.60
C ILE A 4 -16.04 -20.41 -16.76
N CYS A 5 -15.05 -20.67 -17.61
CA CYS A 5 -14.79 -19.84 -18.79
C CYS A 5 -16.00 -19.82 -19.74
N SER A 6 -16.65 -20.96 -19.96
CA SER A 6 -17.86 -21.03 -20.80
C SER A 6 -19.04 -20.28 -20.18
N THR A 7 -19.26 -20.37 -18.87
CA THR A 7 -20.33 -19.63 -18.19
C THR A 7 -20.09 -18.12 -18.24
N VAL A 8 -18.87 -17.68 -17.94
CA VAL A 8 -18.51 -16.25 -18.01
C VAL A 8 -18.61 -15.73 -19.44
N GLY A 9 -18.14 -16.51 -20.42
CA GLY A 9 -18.25 -16.16 -21.84
C GLY A 9 -19.70 -16.09 -22.32
N GLY A 10 -20.54 -17.06 -21.94
CA GLY A 10 -21.96 -17.07 -22.29
C GLY A 10 -22.72 -15.89 -21.67
N PHE A 11 -22.42 -15.56 -20.41
CA PHE A 11 -23.00 -14.39 -19.75
C PHE A 11 -22.53 -13.08 -20.39
N GLY A 12 -21.23 -12.97 -20.73
CA GLY A 12 -20.69 -11.82 -21.46
C GLY A 12 -21.34 -11.63 -22.83
N LEU A 13 -21.62 -12.72 -23.54
CA LEU A 13 -22.34 -12.69 -24.82
C LEU A 13 -23.80 -12.25 -24.66
N LEU A 14 -24.49 -12.70 -23.61
CA LEU A 14 -25.86 -12.23 -23.32
C LEU A 14 -25.86 -10.74 -22.97
N LEU A 15 -24.91 -10.27 -22.15
CA LEU A 15 -24.79 -8.86 -21.82
C LEU A 15 -24.43 -7.99 -23.04
N SER A 16 -23.61 -8.49 -23.96
CA SER A 16 -23.25 -7.74 -25.18
C SER A 16 -24.44 -7.50 -26.10
N THR A 17 -25.46 -8.37 -26.10
CA THR A 17 -26.69 -8.14 -26.89
C THR A 17 -27.44 -6.87 -26.45
N MET A 18 -27.38 -6.50 -25.17
CA MET A 18 -27.99 -5.25 -24.67
C MET A 18 -27.33 -4.02 -25.29
N TYR A 19 -26.00 -4.07 -25.49
CA TYR A 19 -25.21 -3.00 -26.10
C TYR A 19 -25.34 -2.92 -27.63
N ALA A 20 -25.87 -3.96 -28.30
CA ALA A 20 -26.09 -3.95 -29.74
C ALA A 20 -27.33 -3.15 -30.18
N SER A 21 -28.14 -2.66 -29.22
CA SER A 21 -29.31 -1.82 -29.50
C SER A 21 -28.91 -0.35 -29.70
N SER A 22 -29.80 0.46 -30.29
CA SER A 22 -29.61 1.92 -30.41
C SER A 22 -29.56 2.63 -29.05
N LEU A 23 -30.20 2.07 -28.02
CA LEU A 23 -30.06 2.51 -26.63
C LEU A 23 -28.70 2.11 -26.05
N GLY A 24 -28.17 0.98 -26.51
CA GLY A 24 -26.93 0.39 -26.07
C GLY A 24 -25.71 1.28 -26.28
N THR A 25 -25.67 2.08 -27.34
CA THR A 25 -24.56 3.01 -27.60
C THR A 25 -24.48 4.11 -26.54
N TYR A 26 -25.62 4.71 -26.17
CA TYR A 26 -25.69 5.70 -25.09
C TYR A 26 -25.37 5.10 -23.73
N LEU A 27 -25.89 3.89 -23.47
CA LEU A 27 -25.58 3.16 -22.23
C LEU A 27 -24.09 2.82 -22.13
N LEU A 28 -23.47 2.40 -23.22
CA LEU A 28 -22.06 2.06 -23.25
C LEU A 28 -21.18 3.28 -22.98
N ASP A 29 -21.50 4.44 -23.57
CA ASP A 29 -20.76 5.68 -23.37
C ASP A 29 -20.84 6.16 -21.91
N ALA A 30 -22.05 6.13 -21.33
CA ALA A 30 -22.24 6.47 -19.92
C ALA A 30 -21.50 5.48 -18.99
N VAL A 31 -21.65 4.18 -19.21
CA VAL A 31 -21.00 3.16 -18.36
C VAL A 31 -19.48 3.21 -18.49
N ASP A 32 -18.94 3.36 -19.71
CA ASP A 32 -17.49 3.49 -19.91
C ASP A 32 -16.96 4.71 -19.16
N HIS A 33 -17.60 5.88 -19.31
CA HIS A 33 -17.19 7.06 -18.55
C HIS A 33 -17.20 6.82 -17.04
N TYR A 34 -18.30 6.34 -16.46
CA TYR A 34 -18.36 6.19 -14.99
C TYR A 34 -17.43 5.09 -14.46
N VAL A 35 -17.36 3.94 -15.13
CA VAL A 35 -16.58 2.78 -14.66
C VAL A 35 -15.10 2.97 -14.95
N ASN A 36 -14.73 3.43 -16.14
CA ASN A 36 -13.33 3.57 -16.58
C ASN A 36 -12.69 4.80 -15.93
N VAL A 37 -13.37 5.96 -15.95
CA VAL A 37 -12.82 7.18 -15.35
C VAL A 37 -12.87 7.08 -13.83
N TYR A 38 -14.04 6.95 -13.21
CA TYR A 38 -14.10 6.98 -11.75
C TYR A 38 -13.72 5.65 -11.11
N GLY A 39 -14.27 4.55 -11.63
CA GLY A 39 -14.06 3.22 -11.06
C GLY A 39 -12.61 2.79 -11.09
N LEU A 40 -11.97 2.74 -12.27
CA LEU A 40 -10.59 2.27 -12.39
C LEU A 40 -9.59 3.20 -11.72
N LEU A 41 -9.77 4.53 -11.79
CA LEU A 41 -8.89 5.47 -11.07
C LEU A 41 -8.97 5.25 -9.56
N PHE A 42 -10.18 5.11 -9.00
CA PHE A 42 -10.35 4.85 -7.57
C PHE A 42 -9.78 3.49 -7.16
N ALA A 43 -10.09 2.42 -7.90
CA ALA A 43 -9.55 1.09 -7.61
C ALA A 43 -8.02 1.05 -7.68
N THR A 44 -7.43 1.76 -8.64
CA THR A 44 -5.97 1.89 -8.80
C THR A 44 -5.37 2.70 -7.66
N LEU A 45 -6.04 3.78 -7.24
CA LEU A 45 -5.64 4.56 -6.07
C LEU A 45 -5.61 3.69 -4.81
N CYS A 46 -6.66 2.91 -4.55
CA CYS A 46 -6.70 1.99 -3.40
C CYS A 46 -5.56 0.97 -3.46
N LYS A 47 -5.25 0.39 -4.63
CA LYS A 47 -4.11 -0.53 -4.80
C LYS A 47 -2.77 0.16 -4.54
N CYS A 48 -2.58 1.38 -5.03
CA CYS A 48 -1.35 2.15 -4.79
C CYS A 48 -1.19 2.50 -3.31
N VAL A 49 -2.27 2.87 -2.62
CA VAL A 49 -2.26 3.14 -1.18
C VAL A 49 -1.97 1.86 -0.39
N ALA A 50 -2.59 0.73 -0.77
CA ALA A 50 -2.36 -0.56 -0.15
C ALA A 50 -0.88 -0.98 -0.27
N VAL A 51 -0.29 -0.88 -1.45
CA VAL A 51 1.13 -1.25 -1.68
C VAL A 51 2.11 -0.22 -1.11
N GLY A 52 1.81 1.07 -1.26
CA GLY A 52 2.71 2.16 -0.90
C GLY A 52 2.75 2.46 0.60
N TRP A 53 1.64 2.30 1.30
CA TRP A 53 1.47 2.77 2.68
C TRP A 53 1.01 1.69 3.66
N VAL A 54 0.26 0.69 3.22
CA VAL A 54 -0.26 -0.38 4.12
C VAL A 54 0.69 -1.59 4.15
N TYR A 55 1.20 -2.00 2.98
CA TYR A 55 2.08 -3.16 2.87
C TYR A 55 3.42 -2.88 3.57
N GLY A 56 3.84 -3.79 4.45
CA GLY A 56 5.08 -3.64 5.23
C GLY A 56 5.00 -2.64 6.38
N TRP A 57 3.82 -2.11 6.72
CA TRP A 57 3.61 -1.13 7.80
C TRP A 57 4.17 -1.60 9.15
N ALA A 58 3.86 -2.84 9.56
CA ALA A 58 4.27 -3.38 10.87
C ALA A 58 5.80 -3.37 11.04
N GLU A 59 6.53 -3.72 9.99
CA GLU A 59 8.00 -3.73 10.02
C GLU A 59 8.58 -2.32 9.98
N SER A 60 7.96 -1.38 9.27
CA SER A 60 8.35 0.04 9.38
C SER A 60 8.14 0.60 10.76
N VAL A 61 7.05 0.20 11.44
CA VAL A 61 6.81 0.57 12.83
C VAL A 61 7.84 -0.05 13.77
N ASN A 62 8.31 -1.27 13.49
CA ASN A 62 9.36 -1.91 14.28
C ASN A 62 10.74 -1.26 14.10
N ILE A 63 11.06 -0.77 12.89
CA ILE A 63 12.37 -0.16 12.58
C ILE A 63 12.40 1.33 12.95
N CYS A 64 11.36 2.09 12.56
CA CYS A 64 11.31 3.54 12.74
C CYS A 64 10.57 3.95 14.02
N GLY A 65 9.70 3.11 14.56
CA GLY A 65 8.77 3.47 15.64
C GLY A 65 7.44 4.02 15.12
N LYS A 66 6.38 3.86 15.92
CA LYS A 66 5.00 4.20 15.53
C LYS A 66 4.81 5.69 15.21
N ARG A 67 5.40 6.59 16.01
CA ARG A 67 5.22 8.05 15.89
C ARG A 67 5.73 8.60 14.55
N PRO A 68 6.99 8.39 14.16
CA PRO A 68 7.50 8.92 12.89
C PRO A 68 6.79 8.30 11.68
N THR A 69 6.46 7.00 11.71
CA THR A 69 5.75 6.34 10.60
C THR A 69 4.34 6.91 10.40
N VAL A 70 3.58 7.11 11.48
CA VAL A 70 2.24 7.75 11.40
C VAL A 70 2.36 9.19 10.93
N LEU A 71 3.30 9.97 11.48
CA LEU A 71 3.46 11.38 11.15
C LEU A 71 3.84 11.58 9.67
N TRP A 72 4.74 10.76 9.15
CA TRP A 72 5.12 10.78 7.74
C TRP A 72 3.94 10.45 6.83
N SER A 73 3.18 9.41 7.17
CA SER A 73 2.07 8.92 6.33
C SER A 73 0.89 9.89 6.31
N VAL A 74 0.51 10.41 7.48
CA VAL A 74 -0.53 11.44 7.58
C VAL A 74 -0.05 12.75 6.94
N GLY A 75 1.22 13.11 7.12
CA GLY A 75 1.81 14.30 6.53
C GLY A 75 1.79 14.27 5.00
N PHE A 76 2.12 13.14 4.38
CA PHE A 76 1.98 12.97 2.94
C PHE A 76 0.52 13.10 2.49
N GLY A 77 -0.40 12.38 3.13
CA GLY A 77 -1.83 12.48 2.80
C GLY A 77 -2.36 13.91 2.89
N LEU A 78 -1.99 14.63 3.95
CA LEU A 78 -2.36 16.03 4.15
C LEU A 78 -1.76 16.95 3.10
N SER A 79 -0.51 16.70 2.68
CA SER A 79 0.13 17.47 1.60
C SER A 79 -0.60 17.30 0.27
N VAL A 80 -1.04 16.08 -0.06
CA VAL A 80 -1.82 15.81 -1.29
C VAL A 80 -3.18 16.50 -1.23
N VAL A 81 -3.91 16.35 -0.12
CA VAL A 81 -5.22 17.01 0.07
C VAL A 81 -5.08 18.53 0.01
N THR A 82 -4.05 19.09 0.63
CA THR A 82 -3.79 20.54 0.58
C THR A 82 -3.47 20.99 -0.85
N CYS A 83 -2.66 20.24 -1.60
CA CYS A 83 -2.37 20.54 -3.00
C CYS A 83 -3.65 20.67 -3.81
N LEU A 84 -4.49 19.64 -3.74
CA LEU A 84 -5.74 19.55 -4.48
C LEU A 84 -6.74 20.62 -4.05
N GLY A 85 -6.89 20.83 -2.74
CA GLY A 85 -7.78 21.84 -2.18
C GLY A 85 -7.37 23.26 -2.59
N CYS A 86 -6.08 23.58 -2.52
CA CYS A 86 -5.56 24.85 -3.00
C CYS A 86 -5.72 25.00 -4.52
N SER A 87 -5.46 23.95 -5.31
CA SER A 87 -5.66 23.99 -6.76
C SER A 87 -7.12 24.32 -7.10
N LEU A 88 -8.10 23.64 -6.48
CA LEU A 88 -9.52 23.91 -6.69
C LEU A 88 -9.96 25.30 -6.22
N ALA A 89 -9.45 25.75 -5.07
CA ALA A 89 -9.80 27.06 -4.52
C ALA A 89 -9.33 28.19 -5.43
N ILE A 90 -8.14 28.07 -6.02
CA ILE A 90 -7.60 29.06 -6.95
C ILE A 90 -8.31 28.97 -8.31
N SER A 91 -8.66 27.78 -8.80
CA SER A 91 -9.41 27.63 -10.07
C SER A 91 -10.75 28.39 -10.08
N ARG A 92 -11.31 28.71 -8.91
CA ARG A 92 -12.56 29.49 -8.80
C ARG A 92 -12.33 31.01 -8.81
N SER A 93 -11.15 31.50 -8.49
CA SER A 93 -10.91 32.95 -8.45
C SER A 93 -10.65 33.46 -9.87
N SER A 94 -11.57 34.29 -10.38
CA SER A 94 -11.50 34.95 -11.69
C SER A 94 -10.30 35.91 -11.85
N THR A 95 -9.44 36.01 -10.85
CA THR A 95 -8.29 36.91 -10.80
C THR A 95 -7.08 36.38 -11.59
N PHE A 96 -7.06 35.08 -11.92
CA PHE A 96 -5.97 34.45 -12.66
C PHE A 96 -6.47 33.86 -13.99
N GLU A 97 -6.74 34.72 -14.97
CA GLU A 97 -6.81 34.30 -16.39
C GLU A 97 -5.43 33.78 -16.83
N GLY A 98 -5.30 32.46 -16.91
CA GLY A 98 -4.12 31.78 -17.43
C GLY A 98 -4.04 30.31 -17.00
N ASP A 99 -4.06 29.41 -17.99
CA ASP A 99 -4.25 27.94 -17.93
C ASP A 99 -3.28 27.11 -17.05
N GLY A 100 -2.45 27.73 -16.20
CA GLY A 100 -1.52 26.97 -15.34
C GLY A 100 -0.96 27.69 -14.13
N LYS A 101 -1.30 28.95 -13.88
CA LYS A 101 -0.71 29.73 -12.78
C LYS A 101 -1.11 29.22 -11.38
N PHE A 102 -2.23 28.51 -11.28
CA PHE A 102 -2.72 27.93 -10.03
C PHE A 102 -1.86 26.75 -9.52
N LEU A 103 -1.23 26.00 -10.43
CA LEU A 103 -0.30 24.92 -10.06
C LEU A 103 0.99 25.47 -9.44
N CYS A 104 1.41 26.68 -9.85
CA CYS A 104 2.65 27.30 -9.36
C CYS A 104 2.64 27.61 -7.86
N ILE A 105 1.47 27.83 -7.25
CA ILE A 105 1.36 28.14 -5.80
C ILE A 105 1.05 26.88 -4.99
N SER A 106 0.14 26.04 -5.47
CA SER A 106 -0.30 24.83 -4.75
C SER A 106 0.82 23.79 -4.58
N ILE A 107 1.68 23.61 -5.59
CA ILE A 107 2.79 22.65 -5.55
C ILE A 107 3.83 23.03 -4.48
N PRO A 108 4.40 24.27 -4.44
CA PRO A 108 5.36 24.65 -3.41
C PRO A 108 4.82 24.56 -1.99
N VAL A 109 3.56 24.96 -1.76
CA VAL A 109 2.92 24.86 -0.44
C VAL A 109 2.86 23.40 0.02
N SER A 110 2.49 22.50 -0.89
CA SER A 110 2.37 21.07 -0.59
C SER A 110 3.73 20.41 -0.39
N LEU A 111 4.74 20.78 -1.19
CA LEU A 111 6.12 20.34 -1.01
C LEU A 111 6.71 20.83 0.33
N LEU A 112 6.39 22.06 0.74
CA LEU A 112 6.79 22.59 2.04
C LEU A 112 6.16 21.79 3.18
N LEU A 113 4.85 21.50 3.10
CA LEU A 113 4.17 20.66 4.10
C LEU A 113 4.76 19.25 4.17
N LEU A 114 5.07 18.64 3.02
CA LEU A 114 5.71 17.34 2.94
C LEU A 114 7.10 17.37 3.59
N LEU A 115 7.89 18.41 3.30
CA LEU A 115 9.21 18.60 3.89
C LEU A 115 9.11 18.76 5.41
N LEU A 116 8.17 19.56 5.91
CA LEU A 116 7.95 19.73 7.35
C LEU A 116 7.53 18.42 8.02
N ALA A 117 6.66 17.62 7.39
CA ALA A 117 6.29 16.30 7.89
C ALA A 117 7.49 15.34 7.94
N PHE A 118 8.35 15.37 6.92
CA PHE A 118 9.58 14.58 6.90
C PHE A 118 10.53 14.98 8.03
N LEU A 119 10.82 16.29 8.16
CA LEU A 119 11.71 16.81 9.20
C LEU A 119 11.17 16.50 10.60
N ALA A 120 9.86 16.62 10.81
CA ALA A 120 9.23 16.26 12.08
C ALA A 120 9.35 14.75 12.36
N ALA A 121 9.15 13.89 11.36
CA ALA A 121 9.32 12.45 11.51
C ALA A 121 10.78 12.09 11.85
N LEU A 122 11.76 12.69 11.18
CA LEU A 122 13.18 12.50 11.52
C LEU A 122 13.53 13.01 12.92
N TRP A 123 12.96 14.13 13.33
CA TRP A 123 13.17 14.69 14.66
C TRP A 123 12.65 13.74 15.74
N PHE A 124 11.42 13.22 15.58
CA PHE A 124 10.86 12.22 16.51
C PHE A 124 11.67 10.92 16.52
N TRP A 125 12.07 10.42 15.35
CA TRP A 125 12.90 9.22 15.25
C TRP A 125 14.23 9.39 15.99
N ARG A 126 14.91 10.53 15.80
CA ARG A 126 16.18 10.87 16.47
C ARG A 126 16.01 10.96 17.98
N LYS A 127 14.89 11.50 18.45
CA LYS A 127 14.57 11.61 19.88
C LYS A 127 14.32 10.24 20.51
N ASP A 128 13.64 9.35 19.82
CA ASP A 128 13.29 8.02 20.33
C ASP A 128 14.50 7.05 20.32
N HIS A 129 15.53 7.29 19.49
CA HIS A 129 16.71 6.43 19.35
C HIS A 129 18.06 7.16 19.54
N PRO A 130 18.32 7.77 20.71
CA PRO A 130 19.53 8.56 20.93
C PRO A 130 20.82 7.72 20.89
N SER A 131 20.76 6.45 21.29
CA SER A 131 21.92 5.54 21.30
C SER A 131 22.42 5.25 19.89
N ASN A 132 21.51 5.05 18.93
CA ASN A 132 21.85 4.60 17.57
C ASN A 132 22.56 5.68 16.75
N LEU A 133 22.33 6.95 17.08
CA LEU A 133 22.91 8.08 16.35
C LEU A 133 24.43 8.21 16.55
N SER A 134 24.93 7.81 17.73
CA SER A 134 26.36 7.83 18.03
C SER A 134 27.11 6.64 17.44
N THR A 135 26.41 5.55 17.12
CA THR A 135 27.06 4.26 16.82
C THR A 135 27.21 4.00 15.33
N SER A 136 26.32 4.50 14.45
CA SER A 136 26.50 4.36 13.00
C SER A 136 25.62 5.29 12.16
N PRO A 137 26.19 6.08 11.22
CA PRO A 137 25.40 6.83 10.23
C PRO A 137 24.56 5.93 9.31
N GLN A 138 24.91 4.64 9.18
CA GLN A 138 24.17 3.69 8.35
C GLN A 138 22.78 3.38 8.93
N ALA A 139 22.61 3.42 10.25
CA ALA A 139 21.32 3.20 10.89
C ALA A 139 20.32 4.32 10.53
N ALA A 140 20.80 5.56 10.42
CA ALA A 140 19.97 6.69 10.00
C ALA A 140 19.55 6.56 8.53
N VAL A 141 20.47 6.17 7.64
CA VAL A 141 20.15 5.93 6.22
C VAL A 141 19.12 4.80 6.08
N ALA A 142 19.28 3.71 6.83
CA ALA A 142 18.31 2.60 6.82
C ALA A 142 16.93 3.05 7.31
N ALA A 143 16.86 3.83 8.39
CA ALA A 143 15.60 4.37 8.90
C ALA A 143 14.94 5.34 7.91
N VAL A 144 15.71 6.21 7.26
CA VAL A 144 15.20 7.11 6.20
C VAL A 144 14.70 6.30 5.01
N GLN A 145 15.46 5.32 4.57
CA GLN A 145 15.09 4.48 3.43
C GLN A 145 13.81 3.69 3.73
N GLU A 146 13.66 3.13 4.93
CA GLU A 146 12.43 2.45 5.33
C GLU A 146 11.26 3.42 5.46
N LEU A 147 11.45 4.58 6.08
CA LEU A 147 10.39 5.58 6.18
C LEU A 147 9.90 6.04 4.79
N MET A 148 10.84 6.31 3.88
CA MET A 148 10.56 6.78 2.53
C MET A 148 10.02 5.68 1.62
N LEU A 149 10.61 4.49 1.60
CA LEU A 149 10.38 3.49 0.54
C LEU A 149 9.79 2.17 1.06
N SER A 150 9.37 2.09 2.33
CA SER A 150 8.66 0.90 2.81
C SER A 150 7.40 0.63 1.99
N GLY A 151 7.12 -0.67 1.83
CA GLY A 151 6.06 -1.23 1.00
C GLY A 151 6.62 -1.62 -0.37
N PRO A 152 6.76 -0.67 -1.30
CA PRO A 152 7.25 -0.95 -2.65
C PRO A 152 8.65 -1.56 -2.65
N ASN A 153 9.57 -1.13 -1.77
CA ASN A 153 10.92 -1.72 -1.72
C ASN A 153 10.90 -3.23 -1.44
N LYS A 154 9.97 -3.70 -0.59
CA LYS A 154 9.82 -5.13 -0.25
C LYS A 154 9.20 -5.89 -1.41
N LEU A 155 8.15 -5.31 -2.02
CA LEU A 155 7.52 -5.88 -3.20
C LEU A 155 8.51 -5.98 -4.37
N ARG A 156 9.29 -4.93 -4.60
CA ARG A 156 10.37 -4.88 -5.59
C ARG A 156 11.44 -5.92 -5.29
N GLY A 157 11.82 -6.11 -4.03
CA GLY A 157 12.73 -7.18 -3.59
C GLY A 157 12.24 -8.56 -4.03
N SER A 158 11.00 -8.91 -3.66
CA SER A 158 10.40 -10.21 -4.03
C SER A 158 10.24 -10.38 -5.55
N ILE A 159 9.85 -9.32 -6.27
CA ILE A 159 9.76 -9.35 -7.74
C ILE A 159 11.15 -9.56 -8.37
N ASN A 160 12.17 -8.87 -7.86
CA ASN A 160 13.53 -8.97 -8.39
C ASN A 160 14.19 -10.32 -8.09
N GLU A 161 13.84 -10.95 -6.97
CA GLU A 161 14.24 -12.33 -6.67
C GLU A 161 13.64 -13.29 -7.70
N CYS A 162 12.33 -13.23 -7.94
CA CYS A 162 11.65 -14.02 -8.95
C CYS A 162 12.16 -13.72 -10.38
N ALA A 163 12.42 -12.45 -10.70
CA ALA A 163 12.97 -12.05 -12.00
C ALA A 163 14.37 -12.63 -12.22
N LYS A 164 15.21 -12.65 -11.18
CA LYS A 164 16.55 -13.23 -11.24
C LYS A 164 16.53 -14.74 -11.50
N GLU A 165 15.59 -15.45 -10.88
CA GLU A 165 15.42 -16.90 -11.11
C GLU A 165 15.08 -17.22 -12.57
N HIS A 166 14.34 -16.33 -13.24
CA HIS A 166 13.91 -16.51 -14.63
C HIS A 166 14.82 -15.81 -15.66
N GLY A 167 15.92 -15.20 -15.22
CA GLY A 167 16.82 -14.44 -16.12
C GLY A 167 16.22 -13.15 -16.68
N ASN A 168 15.18 -12.61 -16.04
CA ASN A 168 14.49 -11.38 -16.43
C ASN A 168 15.18 -10.12 -15.87
N ALA A 169 14.91 -8.97 -16.48
CA ALA A 169 15.41 -7.68 -16.02
C ALA A 169 14.87 -7.31 -14.62
N GLN A 170 15.74 -6.76 -13.78
CA GLN A 170 15.38 -6.30 -12.44
C GLN A 170 14.78 -4.90 -12.46
N LEU A 171 13.81 -4.66 -11.59
CA LEU A 171 13.17 -3.36 -11.40
C LEU A 171 14.10 -2.39 -10.62
N PRO A 172 14.27 -1.15 -11.11
CA PRO A 172 15.06 -0.13 -10.44
C PRO A 172 14.31 0.47 -9.24
N TRP A 173 15.04 1.12 -8.33
CA TRP A 173 14.48 1.78 -7.13
C TRP A 173 13.53 2.94 -7.45
N VAL A 174 13.65 3.56 -8.63
CA VAL A 174 12.77 4.65 -9.07
C VAL A 174 11.30 4.21 -9.13
N TRP A 175 11.07 2.91 -9.38
CA TRP A 175 9.73 2.32 -9.37
C TRP A 175 9.03 2.46 -8.01
N ASP A 176 9.79 2.36 -6.91
CA ASP A 176 9.26 2.52 -5.55
C ASP A 176 8.73 3.93 -5.32
N VAL A 177 9.45 4.94 -5.83
CA VAL A 177 9.05 6.36 -5.76
C VAL A 177 7.82 6.63 -6.62
N LEU A 178 7.77 6.06 -7.83
CA LEU A 178 6.64 6.22 -8.74
C LEU A 178 5.35 5.71 -8.11
N ILE A 179 5.36 4.54 -7.48
CA ILE A 179 4.15 3.97 -6.87
C ILE A 179 3.73 4.73 -5.62
N LYS A 180 4.68 4.99 -4.71
CA LYS A 180 4.35 5.54 -3.40
C LYS A 180 3.98 7.01 -3.43
N TYR A 181 4.68 7.80 -4.25
CA TYR A 181 4.54 9.25 -4.26
C TYR A 181 3.80 9.74 -5.51
N VAL A 182 4.27 9.35 -6.70
CA VAL A 182 3.75 9.93 -7.95
C VAL A 182 2.32 9.43 -8.21
N LEU A 183 2.07 8.13 -8.22
CA LEU A 183 0.73 7.58 -8.47
C LEU A 183 -0.26 7.98 -7.37
N CYS A 184 0.17 7.95 -6.10
CA CYS A 184 -0.70 8.34 -4.99
C CYS A 184 -1.07 9.84 -5.00
N ALA A 185 -0.29 10.71 -5.66
CA ALA A 185 -0.60 12.13 -5.82
C ALA A 185 -1.37 12.43 -7.12
N VAL A 186 -0.99 11.78 -8.23
CA VAL A 186 -1.59 12.02 -9.56
C VAL A 186 -2.99 11.41 -9.68
N LEU A 187 -3.23 10.22 -9.13
CA LEU A 187 -4.55 9.55 -9.27
C LEU A 187 -5.68 10.34 -8.60
N PRO A 188 -5.55 10.84 -7.35
CA PRO A 188 -6.57 11.70 -6.76
C PRO A 188 -6.73 13.02 -7.52
N ALA A 189 -5.64 13.57 -8.09
CA ALA A 189 -5.71 14.77 -8.91
C ALA A 189 -6.54 14.56 -10.18
N LEU A 190 -6.30 13.45 -10.90
CA LEU A 190 -7.08 13.07 -12.08
C LEU A 190 -8.54 12.83 -11.72
N LEU A 191 -8.80 12.06 -10.66
CA LEU A 191 -10.16 11.77 -10.20
C LEU A 191 -10.93 13.05 -9.87
N LEU A 192 -10.29 13.97 -9.15
CA LEU A 192 -10.88 15.25 -8.77
C LEU A 192 -11.07 16.17 -9.98
N SER A 193 -10.10 16.20 -10.89
CA SER A 193 -10.17 16.97 -12.13
C SER A 193 -11.35 16.51 -13.00
N SER A 194 -11.51 15.21 -13.21
CA SER A 194 -12.64 14.64 -13.96
C SER A 194 -13.99 14.90 -13.27
N THR A 195 -14.04 14.76 -11.94
CA THR A 195 -15.27 15.06 -11.18
C THR A 195 -15.64 16.54 -11.29
N TYR A 196 -14.65 17.42 -11.22
CA TYR A 196 -14.82 18.87 -11.31
C TYR A 196 -15.28 19.29 -12.72
N SER A 197 -14.66 18.75 -13.77
CA SER A 197 -15.04 19.06 -15.16
C SER A 197 -16.48 18.65 -15.44
N ASP A 198 -16.91 17.49 -14.93
CA ASP A 198 -18.29 17.02 -15.12
C ASP A 198 -19.32 17.82 -14.31
N ALA A 199 -18.94 18.25 -13.10
CA ALA A 199 -19.84 18.99 -12.22
C ALA A 199 -20.09 20.45 -12.66
N ILE A 200 -19.12 21.08 -13.33
CA ILE A 200 -19.20 22.49 -13.73
C ILE A 200 -19.39 22.65 -15.25
N GLY A 201 -18.76 21.79 -16.06
CA GLY A 201 -18.76 21.92 -17.51
C GLY A 201 -20.11 21.61 -18.16
N ASN A 202 -20.98 20.86 -17.49
CA ASN A 202 -22.25 20.42 -18.04
C ASN A 202 -23.41 20.81 -17.13
N SER A 203 -24.50 21.29 -17.71
CA SER A 203 -25.68 21.76 -16.97
C SER A 203 -26.46 20.62 -16.31
N ARG A 204 -26.30 19.39 -16.83
CA ARG A 204 -27.03 18.21 -16.37
C ARG A 204 -26.13 17.02 -16.00
N GLY A 205 -24.81 17.17 -15.93
CA GLY A 205 -23.87 16.07 -15.70
C GLY A 205 -23.21 15.55 -16.98
N TYR A 206 -22.69 14.32 -17.02
CA TYR A 206 -21.90 13.83 -18.16
C TYR A 206 -22.58 14.06 -19.53
N GLN A 207 -21.95 14.87 -20.40
CA GLN A 207 -22.42 15.26 -21.74
C GLN A 207 -23.91 15.66 -21.82
N ASP A 208 -24.48 16.22 -20.74
CA ASP A 208 -25.91 16.55 -20.64
C ASP A 208 -26.88 15.38 -20.93
N TYR A 209 -26.42 14.14 -20.73
CA TYR A 209 -27.27 12.96 -20.88
C TYR A 209 -28.50 12.97 -19.96
N PRO A 210 -29.59 12.27 -20.30
CA PRO A 210 -30.74 12.11 -19.43
C PRO A 210 -30.36 11.58 -18.05
N ALA A 211 -30.98 12.11 -16.99
CA ALA A 211 -30.65 11.76 -15.61
C ALA A 211 -30.72 10.25 -15.32
N TRP A 212 -31.68 9.54 -15.93
CA TRP A 212 -31.81 8.09 -15.73
C TRP A 212 -30.58 7.33 -16.25
N LEU A 213 -29.94 7.78 -17.32
CA LEU A 213 -28.76 7.14 -17.90
C LEU A 213 -27.55 7.31 -16.96
N GLN A 214 -27.41 8.49 -16.37
CA GLN A 214 -26.36 8.79 -15.39
C GLN A 214 -26.56 7.97 -14.11
N VAL A 215 -27.80 7.79 -13.65
CA VAL A 215 -28.11 6.91 -12.51
C VAL A 215 -27.69 5.48 -12.81
N VAL A 216 -27.94 4.97 -14.02
CA VAL A 216 -27.51 3.62 -14.41
C VAL A 216 -25.98 3.52 -14.39
N GLY A 217 -25.26 4.47 -14.99
CA GLY A 217 -23.79 4.51 -14.95
C GLY A 217 -23.23 4.53 -13.52
N PHE A 218 -23.83 5.34 -12.65
CA PHE A 218 -23.48 5.40 -11.23
C PHE A 218 -23.77 4.09 -10.49
N LEU A 219 -24.87 3.39 -10.80
CA LEU A 219 -25.18 2.08 -10.22
C LEU A 219 -24.13 1.03 -10.61
N PHE A 220 -23.64 1.04 -11.86
CA PHE A 220 -22.54 0.17 -12.28
C PHE A 220 -21.25 0.47 -11.52
N LEU A 221 -20.91 1.76 -11.36
CA LEU A 221 -19.78 2.19 -10.53
C LEU A 221 -19.94 1.72 -9.08
N ALA A 222 -21.09 1.95 -8.46
CA ALA A 222 -21.38 1.55 -7.09
C ALA A 222 -21.30 0.02 -6.91
N SER A 223 -21.81 -0.75 -7.88
CA SER A 223 -21.68 -2.20 -7.90
C SER A 223 -20.20 -2.65 -7.98
N MET A 224 -19.40 -1.99 -8.82
CA MET A 224 -17.96 -2.27 -8.93
C MET A 224 -17.23 -1.98 -7.61
N LEU A 225 -17.53 -0.86 -6.95
CA LEU A 225 -16.92 -0.51 -5.66
C LEU A 225 -17.38 -1.45 -4.54
N LEU A 226 -18.66 -1.79 -4.48
CA LEU A 226 -19.20 -2.72 -3.50
C LEU A 226 -18.56 -4.10 -3.64
N SER A 227 -18.46 -4.61 -4.87
CA SER A 227 -17.77 -5.89 -5.11
C SER A 227 -16.31 -5.84 -4.65
N SER A 228 -15.60 -4.73 -4.90
CA SER A 228 -14.22 -4.54 -4.44
C SER A 228 -14.10 -4.57 -2.91
N ILE A 229 -15.06 -3.97 -2.20
CA ILE A 229 -15.12 -4.00 -0.73
C ILE A 229 -15.41 -5.42 -0.23
N VAL A 230 -16.38 -6.11 -0.83
CA VAL A 230 -16.71 -7.50 -0.51
C VAL A 230 -15.47 -8.41 -0.66
N PHE A 231 -14.73 -8.27 -1.76
CA PHE A 231 -13.48 -9.01 -1.97
C PHE A 231 -12.36 -8.61 -1.01
N ALA A 232 -12.34 -7.38 -0.50
CA ALA A 232 -11.37 -6.96 0.51
C ALA A 232 -11.70 -7.52 1.90
N LEU A 233 -12.99 -7.66 2.24
CA LEU A 233 -13.45 -8.16 3.55
C LEU A 233 -13.44 -9.68 3.66
N MET A 234 -13.55 -10.40 2.54
CA MET A 234 -13.57 -11.87 2.51
C MET A 234 -12.30 -12.43 1.83
N PRO A 235 -11.15 -12.46 2.53
CA PRO A 235 -9.91 -13.01 1.97
C PRO A 235 -10.03 -14.49 1.59
N SER A 236 -10.88 -15.27 2.28
CA SER A 236 -11.12 -16.69 1.97
C SER A 236 -11.67 -16.93 0.56
N TRP A 237 -12.35 -15.95 -0.03
CA TRP A 237 -12.84 -16.05 -1.40
C TRP A 237 -11.69 -16.01 -2.41
N TRP A 238 -10.59 -15.31 -2.09
CA TRP A 238 -9.39 -15.33 -2.92
C TRP A 238 -8.73 -16.69 -2.91
N ASP A 239 -8.65 -17.36 -1.76
CA ASP A 239 -8.07 -18.70 -1.66
C ASP A 239 -8.90 -19.73 -2.47
N TRP A 240 -10.22 -19.58 -2.45
CA TRP A 240 -11.11 -20.40 -3.25
C TRP A 240 -10.97 -20.11 -4.75
N LEU A 241 -10.96 -18.84 -5.16
CA LEU A 241 -10.85 -18.41 -6.56
C LEU A 241 -9.49 -18.74 -7.20
N ALA A 242 -8.40 -18.56 -6.45
CA ALA A 242 -7.06 -18.90 -6.90
C ALA A 242 -6.92 -20.40 -7.19
N GLY A 243 -7.84 -21.21 -6.65
CA GLY A 243 -7.69 -22.65 -6.53
C GLY A 243 -6.56 -22.97 -5.55
N SER A 244 -6.59 -24.15 -4.95
CA SER A 244 -5.58 -24.64 -4.02
C SER A 244 -4.20 -24.89 -4.67
N GLN A 245 -3.71 -23.97 -5.48
CA GLN A 245 -2.30 -23.82 -5.76
C GLN A 245 -1.70 -23.25 -4.49
N SER A 246 -1.56 -24.08 -3.45
CA SER A 246 -0.58 -23.81 -2.41
C SER A 246 0.70 -23.52 -3.18
N PRO A 247 1.22 -22.28 -3.16
CA PRO A 247 2.53 -22.05 -3.70
C PRO A 247 3.38 -23.07 -2.97
N SER A 248 3.99 -24.00 -3.70
CA SER A 248 5.09 -24.76 -3.13
C SER A 248 6.16 -23.71 -2.91
N LEU A 249 6.04 -22.97 -1.79
CA LEU A 249 7.08 -22.13 -1.28
C LEU A 249 8.31 -23.02 -1.38
N PRO A 250 9.32 -22.63 -2.19
CA PRO A 250 10.53 -23.43 -2.32
C PRO A 250 10.95 -23.69 -0.89
N LYS A 251 10.96 -24.98 -0.49
CA LYS A 251 11.24 -25.42 0.87
C LYS A 251 12.46 -24.63 1.30
N THR A 252 12.21 -23.57 2.06
CA THR A 252 13.23 -22.62 2.44
C THR A 252 13.95 -23.43 3.47
N GLY A 253 15.02 -24.10 3.03
CA GLY A 253 15.88 -24.85 3.90
C GLY A 253 16.25 -23.89 5.00
N SER A 254 15.72 -24.17 6.19
CA SER A 254 16.12 -23.64 7.48
C SER A 254 16.48 -22.16 7.43
N THR A 255 15.55 -21.32 7.87
CA THR A 255 15.79 -19.98 8.40
C THR A 255 17.18 -19.87 9.06
N GLN A 256 18.22 -19.60 8.26
CA GLN A 256 19.37 -18.91 8.76
C GLN A 256 18.84 -17.50 8.93
N MET A 257 18.51 -17.17 10.18
CA MET A 257 18.58 -15.79 10.64
C MET A 257 19.81 -15.19 9.97
N LEU A 258 19.58 -14.31 9.01
CA LEU A 258 20.58 -13.40 8.48
C LEU A 258 20.92 -12.47 9.65
N CYS A 259 21.72 -12.99 10.58
CA CYS A 259 22.58 -12.20 11.41
C CYS A 259 23.42 -11.36 10.43
N PRO A 260 23.44 -10.03 10.57
CA PRO A 260 24.12 -9.16 9.62
C PRO A 260 25.59 -9.57 9.51
N LYS A 261 25.93 -10.27 8.42
CA LYS A 261 27.31 -10.54 8.01
C LYS A 261 27.91 -9.24 7.49
N GLY A 262 28.21 -8.35 8.42
CA GLY A 262 28.60 -6.98 8.12
C GLY A 262 29.15 -6.18 9.30
N LEU A 263 29.51 -6.80 10.43
CA LEU A 263 30.49 -6.26 11.37
C LEU A 263 31.72 -7.19 11.36
N LYS A 264 32.60 -6.96 10.38
CA LYS A 264 33.99 -7.45 10.47
C LYS A 264 34.74 -6.49 11.40
N HIS A 265 35.38 -7.08 12.42
CA HIS A 265 36.31 -6.52 13.42
C HIS A 265 35.71 -5.89 14.69
N ALA A 266 35.63 -6.67 15.77
CA ALA A 266 36.48 -6.49 16.97
C ALA A 266 36.16 -7.55 18.05
N ASN A 267 37.21 -8.22 18.55
CA ASN A 267 37.31 -8.97 19.80
C ASN A 267 36.01 -9.33 20.55
N SER A 268 35.47 -10.53 20.31
CA SER A 268 34.39 -11.08 21.15
C SER A 268 34.49 -12.60 21.30
N SER A 269 35.71 -13.14 21.32
CA SER A 269 36.01 -14.54 21.63
C SER A 269 35.87 -14.89 23.13
N GLN A 270 35.52 -13.95 24.01
CA GLN A 270 35.44 -14.20 25.46
C GLN A 270 34.04 -14.15 26.07
N GLN A 271 32.99 -13.63 25.40
CA GLN A 271 31.66 -13.52 26.03
C GLN A 271 30.66 -14.64 25.67
N LEU A 272 30.90 -15.41 24.60
CA LEU A 272 29.99 -16.49 24.19
C LEU A 272 30.18 -17.82 24.95
N ARG A 273 31.10 -17.89 25.94
CA ARG A 273 31.25 -19.06 26.84
C ARG A 273 30.44 -18.98 28.14
N ARG A 274 29.75 -17.88 28.45
CA ARG A 274 29.06 -17.74 29.75
C ARG A 274 27.54 -17.96 29.75
N CYS A 275 26.88 -18.10 28.59
CA CYS A 275 25.41 -18.29 28.56
C CYS A 275 24.92 -19.73 28.35
N CYS A 276 25.81 -20.71 28.08
CA CYS A 276 25.41 -22.10 27.83
C CYS A 276 25.75 -23.10 28.95
N THR A 277 26.22 -22.64 30.10
CA THR A 277 26.60 -23.54 31.23
C THR A 277 25.65 -23.51 32.43
N HIS A 278 24.49 -22.85 32.36
CA HIS A 278 23.62 -22.70 33.54
C HIS A 278 22.21 -23.30 33.44
N ARG A 279 21.97 -24.28 32.56
CA ARG A 279 20.65 -24.94 32.45
C ARG A 279 20.76 -26.46 32.25
N SER A 280 21.52 -27.12 33.11
CA SER A 280 21.69 -28.58 33.11
C SER A 280 22.03 -29.12 34.51
N SER A 281 21.24 -28.76 35.52
CA SER A 281 21.35 -29.36 36.85
C SER A 281 20.17 -28.97 37.73
N ASP A 282 18.95 -29.38 37.35
CA ASP A 282 17.77 -29.40 38.23
C ASP A 282 16.74 -30.38 37.66
N MET A 283 17.10 -31.66 37.57
CA MET A 283 16.14 -32.74 37.38
C MET A 283 16.75 -34.10 37.76
N SER A 284 17.12 -34.24 39.03
CA SER A 284 17.50 -35.53 39.62
C SER A 284 17.38 -35.49 41.13
N SER A 285 16.21 -35.85 41.66
CA SER A 285 16.01 -36.52 42.97
C SER A 285 14.54 -36.44 43.40
N VAL A 286 13.73 -37.43 42.98
CA VAL A 286 12.59 -37.86 43.78
C VAL A 286 12.67 -39.38 43.83
N SER A 287 13.45 -39.86 44.81
CA SER A 287 13.46 -41.24 45.27
C SER A 287 12.99 -41.25 46.73
N SER A 288 11.93 -42.00 46.95
CA SER A 288 11.59 -42.85 48.10
C SER A 288 12.37 -42.66 49.41
N ASP A 289 11.62 -42.45 50.50
CA ASP A 289 11.66 -43.23 51.77
C ASP A 289 10.49 -42.73 52.64
N ASN A 290 9.51 -43.60 52.96
CA ASN A 290 9.37 -44.35 54.22
C ASN A 290 9.27 -43.45 55.47
N ASP A 291 8.11 -43.45 56.13
CA ASP A 291 8.03 -43.93 57.51
C ASP A 291 6.59 -44.07 58.01
N ALA A 292 6.35 -45.21 58.62
CA ALA A 292 5.21 -45.54 59.45
C ALA A 292 5.33 -44.82 60.80
N SER A 293 4.21 -44.41 61.40
CA SER A 293 4.06 -44.42 62.86
C SER A 293 2.58 -44.38 63.26
N ASP A 294 2.28 -45.27 64.18
CA ASP A 294 1.05 -45.52 64.89
C ASP A 294 0.47 -44.33 65.68
N SER A 295 -0.75 -44.57 66.15
CA SER A 295 -1.38 -44.11 67.41
C SER A 295 -2.23 -42.83 67.39
N ALA A 296 -3.55 -42.99 67.29
CA ALA A 296 -4.49 -42.99 68.44
C ALA A 296 -5.91 -43.37 67.98
#